data_AF-A0A5J5GIC2-F1
#
_entry.id   AF-A0A5J5GIC2-F1
#
_cell.length_a   1.000
_cell.length_b   1.000
_cell.length_c   1.000
_cell.angle_alpha   90.00
_cell.angle_beta   90.00
_cell.angle_gamma   90.00
#
_symmetry.space_group_name_H-M   'P 1'
#
loop_
_entity.id
_entity.type
_entity.pdbx_description
1 polymer ?
#
loop_
_entity_poly.entity_id
_entity_poly.type
_entity_poly.pdbx_seq_one_letter_code
_entity_poly.pdbx_strand_id
1 'polypeptide(L)'
;MSRDVIFDVNKETVTELAGQIKDKYDDSILVLAPFSGQLKTYSPAKSGKYKGYFRINTEVLIPEDAIKGESALSDFGAFVVMRLPKARVADHLINK
;
A
#
# COMPACT_ATOMS: atom_id res chain seq x y z
N MET A 1 13.73 0.49 14.58
CA MET A 1 13.38 -0.67 13.73
C MET A 1 12.49 -0.16 12.61
N SER A 2 12.85 -0.60 11.41
CA SER A 2 12.43 -0.24 10.04
C SER A 2 11.61 1.03 9.78
N ARG A 3 12.18 1.93 8.96
CA ARG A 3 11.38 2.90 8.22
C ARG A 3 10.72 2.14 7.06
N ASP A 4 9.55 1.56 7.31
CA ASP A 4 8.80 0.67 6.39
C ASP A 4 8.24 1.36 5.12
N VAL A 5 8.59 2.63 4.89
CA VAL A 5 8.05 3.42 3.78
C VAL A 5 9.19 3.89 2.90
N ILE A 6 9.22 3.39 1.66
CA ILE A 6 10.16 3.81 0.64
C ILE A 6 9.57 5.05 -0.07
N PHE A 7 10.33 6.14 -0.07
CA PHE A 7 9.95 7.40 -0.71
C PHE A 7 10.64 7.55 -2.08
N ASP A 8 10.04 8.37 -2.96
CA ASP A 8 10.55 8.67 -4.31
C ASP A 8 10.83 7.43 -5.17
N VAL A 9 9.87 6.50 -5.14
CA VAL A 9 9.89 5.28 -5.97
C VAL A 9 9.55 5.61 -7.42
N ASN A 10 10.33 5.04 -8.36
CA ASN A 10 10.04 5.13 -9.79
C ASN A 10 9.08 4.00 -10.24
N LYS A 11 8.69 4.03 -11.51
CA LYS A 11 7.78 3.03 -12.09
C LYS A 11 8.41 1.64 -12.09
N GLU A 12 9.70 1.56 -12.33
CA GLU A 12 10.47 0.33 -12.42
C GLU A 12 10.44 -0.40 -11.08
N THR A 13 10.67 0.30 -9.97
CA THR A 13 10.59 -0.26 -8.61
C THR A 13 9.19 -0.79 -8.29
N VAL A 14 8.12 -0.07 -8.65
CA VAL A 14 6.75 -0.57 -8.45
C VAL A 14 6.49 -1.84 -9.27
N THR A 15 7.01 -1.87 -10.51
CA THR A 15 6.89 -3.03 -11.41
C THR A 15 7.65 -4.23 -10.85
N GLU A 16 8.87 -4.03 -10.35
CA GLU A 16 9.69 -5.07 -9.71
C GLU A 16 9.02 -5.63 -8.46
N LEU A 17 8.49 -4.77 -7.58
CA LEU A 17 7.81 -5.22 -6.36
C LEU A 17 6.53 -6.01 -6.68
N ALA A 18 5.75 -5.56 -7.67
CA ALA A 18 4.58 -6.31 -8.14
C ALA A 18 4.98 -7.65 -8.76
N GLY A 19 6.09 -7.69 -9.51
CA GLY A 19 6.68 -8.91 -10.07
C GLY A 19 7.09 -9.90 -8.97
N GLN A 20 7.84 -9.45 -7.97
CA GLN A 20 8.27 -10.29 -6.83
C GLN A 20 7.09 -10.89 -6.05
N ILE A 21 5.98 -10.16 -5.89
CA ILE A 21 4.77 -10.68 -5.25
C ILE A 21 4.18 -11.83 -6.08
N LYS A 22 4.10 -11.65 -7.41
CA LYS A 22 3.59 -12.67 -8.32
C LYS A 22 4.51 -13.89 -8.38
N ASP A 23 5.81 -13.68 -8.55
CA ASP A 23 6.81 -14.74 -8.75
C ASP A 23 7.05 -15.57 -7.48
N LYS A 24 6.48 -15.17 -6.34
CA LYS A 24 6.48 -15.97 -5.12
C LYS A 24 5.69 -17.27 -5.26
N TYR A 25 4.66 -17.28 -6.12
CA TYR A 25 3.82 -18.45 -6.39
C TYR A 25 3.51 -18.53 -7.90
N ASP A 26 4.03 -19.58 -8.57
CA ASP A 26 3.98 -19.75 -10.03
C ASP A 26 2.57 -19.82 -10.62
N ASP A 27 1.56 -20.18 -9.81
CA ASP A 27 0.15 -20.29 -10.18
C ASP A 27 -0.69 -19.05 -9.77
N SER A 28 -0.05 -17.95 -9.37
CA SER A 28 -0.72 -16.74 -8.91
C SER A 28 -0.89 -15.66 -9.99
N ILE A 29 -1.92 -14.83 -9.83
CA ILE A 29 -2.17 -13.62 -10.63
C ILE A 29 -2.24 -12.39 -9.73
N LEU A 30 -1.89 -11.23 -10.29
CA LEU A 30 -2.08 -9.95 -9.60
C LEU A 30 -3.51 -9.46 -9.83
N VAL A 31 -4.20 -9.12 -8.73
CA VAL A 31 -5.56 -8.58 -8.76
C VAL A 31 -5.54 -7.13 -8.31
N LEU A 32 -6.13 -6.23 -9.11
CA LEU A 32 -6.33 -4.83 -8.75
C LEU A 32 -7.78 -4.60 -8.32
N ALA A 33 -8.00 -4.47 -7.02
CA ALA A 33 -9.31 -4.14 -6.46
C ALA A 33 -9.40 -2.63 -6.16
N PRO A 34 -10.51 -1.95 -6.55
CA PRO A 34 -10.71 -0.55 -6.22
C PRO A 34 -11.01 -0.38 -4.72
N PHE A 35 -10.76 0.82 -4.19
CA PHE A 35 -11.23 1.17 -2.85
C PHE A 35 -12.76 1.24 -2.83
N SER A 36 -13.36 0.66 -1.80
CA SER A 36 -14.79 0.82 -1.55
C SER A 36 -15.02 2.12 -0.79
N GLY A 37 -15.47 3.14 -1.51
CA GLY A 37 -15.82 4.44 -0.94
C GLY A 37 -14.63 5.40 -0.83
N GLN A 38 -14.74 6.37 0.08
CA GLN A 38 -13.73 7.42 0.25
C GLN A 38 -12.61 6.98 1.19
N LEU A 39 -11.37 7.18 0.74
CA LEU A 39 -10.18 7.03 1.55
C LEU A 39 -10.19 8.06 2.70
N LYS A 40 -10.15 7.58 3.96
CA LYS A 40 -10.17 8.46 5.14
C LYS A 40 -8.74 8.74 5.60
N THR A 41 -8.32 10.00 5.52
CA THR A 41 -7.02 10.45 6.03
C THR A 41 -7.17 11.21 7.34
N TYR A 42 -6.25 10.96 8.28
CA TYR A 42 -6.20 11.68 9.55
C TYR A 42 -4.82 12.31 9.75
N SER A 43 -4.82 13.55 10.25
CA SER A 43 -3.60 14.22 10.71
C SER A 43 -2.92 13.44 11.84
N PRO A 44 -1.61 13.61 12.04
CA PRO A 44 -0.88 12.92 13.09
C PRO A 44 -1.46 13.21 14.47
N ALA A 45 -1.73 12.14 15.24
CA ALA A 45 -2.20 12.29 16.60
C ALA A 45 -1.11 12.93 17.48
N LYS A 46 -1.51 13.78 18.43
CA LYS A 46 -0.58 14.42 19.38
C LYS A 46 -0.25 13.52 20.58
N SER A 47 -1.05 12.48 20.83
CA SER A 47 -0.90 11.52 21.93
C SER A 47 -1.49 10.15 21.56
N GLY A 48 -1.20 9.12 22.35
CA GLY A 48 -1.72 7.76 22.18
C GLY A 48 -0.90 6.87 21.24
N LYS A 49 -1.44 5.68 20.92
CA LYS A 49 -0.78 4.61 20.16
C LYS A 49 -0.28 5.05 18.77
N TYR A 50 -0.93 6.02 18.16
CA TYR A 50 -0.61 6.51 16.81
C TYR A 50 -0.01 7.93 16.80
N LYS A 51 0.62 8.33 17.91
CA LYS A 51 1.26 9.66 18.01
C LYS A 51 2.31 9.84 16.92
N GLY A 52 2.23 10.95 16.18
CA GLY A 52 3.19 11.30 15.14
C GLY A 52 2.99 10.61 13.79
N TYR A 53 1.98 9.74 13.65
CA TYR A 53 1.70 9.04 12.40
C TYR A 53 0.46 9.59 11.71
N PHE A 54 0.59 9.90 10.41
CA PHE A 54 -0.56 10.03 9.53
C PHE A 54 -1.28 8.69 9.45
N ARG A 55 -2.61 8.69 9.50
CA ARG A 55 -3.40 7.47 9.36
C ARG A 55 -4.21 7.54 8.08
N ILE A 56 -4.16 6.45 7.32
CA ILE A 56 -4.98 6.23 6.14
C ILE A 56 -5.81 4.99 6.44
N ASN A 57 -7.13 5.14 6.49
CA ASN A 57 -8.04 4.01 6.57
C ASN A 57 -8.64 3.82 5.17
N THR A 58 -8.55 2.58 4.66
CA THR A 58 -9.16 2.17 3.40
C THR A 58 -9.95 0.89 3.60
N GLU A 59 -11.02 0.75 2.82
CA GLU A 59 -11.79 -0.47 2.70
C GLU A 59 -11.64 -0.96 1.25
N VAL A 60 -11.44 -2.26 1.09
CA VAL A 60 -11.34 -2.93 -0.20
C VAL A 60 -12.39 -4.02 -0.18
N LEU A 61 -13.29 -4.02 -1.17
CA LEU A 61 -14.32 -5.03 -1.30
C LEU A 61 -13.99 -5.92 -2.49
N ILE A 62 -13.97 -7.22 -2.25
CA ILE A 62 -13.88 -8.24 -3.28
C ILE A 62 -15.19 -9.03 -3.22
N PRO A 63 -15.93 -9.17 -4.35
CA PRO A 63 -17.15 -9.97 -4.38
C PRO A 63 -16.89 -11.41 -3.94
N GLU A 64 -17.85 -12.00 -3.23
CA GLU A 64 -17.74 -13.37 -2.70
C GLU A 64 -17.54 -14.41 -3.81
N ASP A 65 -18.14 -14.20 -4.98
CA ASP A 65 -18.04 -15.07 -6.15
C ASP A 65 -16.76 -14.84 -6.98
N ALA A 66 -16.02 -13.76 -6.71
CA ALA A 66 -14.79 -13.43 -7.43
C ALA A 66 -13.60 -14.30 -7.01
N ILE A 67 -13.64 -14.91 -5.82
CA ILE A 67 -12.57 -15.75 -5.29
C ILE A 67 -13.17 -17.05 -4.75
N LYS A 68 -12.59 -18.19 -5.11
CA LYS A 68 -12.98 -19.52 -4.62
C LYS A 68 -11.88 -20.10 -3.73
N GLY A 69 -12.27 -20.86 -2.71
CA GLY A 69 -11.35 -21.54 -1.79
C GLY A 69 -11.27 -20.86 -0.41
N GLU A 70 -10.86 -21.63 0.60
CA GLU A 70 -10.66 -21.11 1.96
C GLU A 70 -9.37 -20.30 2.05
N SER A 71 -9.36 -19.26 2.90
CA SER A 71 -8.18 -18.44 3.22
C SER A 71 -7.53 -17.66 2.07
N ALA A 72 -8.14 -17.52 0.89
CA ALA A 72 -7.55 -16.77 -0.23
C ALA A 72 -7.19 -15.28 0.09
N LEU A 73 -7.78 -14.70 1.14
CA LEU A 73 -7.40 -13.38 1.63
C LEU A 73 -6.02 -13.34 2.29
N SER A 74 -5.45 -14.46 2.76
CA SER A 74 -4.09 -14.48 3.31
C SER A 74 -3.01 -14.26 2.25
N ASP A 75 -3.34 -14.51 0.99
CA ASP A 75 -2.46 -14.27 -0.16
C ASP A 75 -2.64 -12.85 -0.73
N PHE A 76 -3.55 -12.05 -0.16
CA PHE A 76 -3.78 -10.68 -0.59
C PHE A 76 -2.63 -9.77 -0.16
N GLY A 77 -1.82 -9.35 -1.13
CA GLY A 77 -0.81 -8.30 -0.97
C GLY A 77 -1.36 -6.94 -1.42
N ALA A 78 -1.18 -5.90 -0.61
CA ALA A 78 -1.50 -4.52 -0.99
C ALA A 78 -0.36 -3.56 -0.66
N PHE A 79 -0.12 -2.60 -1.53
CA PHE A 79 0.76 -1.46 -1.29
C PHE A 79 0.01 -0.16 -1.58
N VAL A 80 0.28 0.87 -0.79
CA VAL A 80 -0.40 2.17 -0.88
C VAL A 80 0.54 3.17 -1.52
N VAL A 81 0.15 3.72 -2.66
CA VAL A 81 0.90 4.79 -3.35
C VAL A 81 0.20 6.12 -3.12
N MET A 82 0.96 7.13 -2.70
CA MET A 82 0.48 8.50 -2.57
C MET A 82 1.34 9.43 -3.41
N ARG A 83 0.70 10.23 -4.25
CA ARG A 83 1.39 11.30 -4.98
C ARG A 83 1.49 12.54 -4.10
N LEU A 84 2.72 13.00 -3.83
CA LEU A 84 2.99 14.28 -3.18
C LEU A 84 3.88 15.16 -4.07
N PRO A 85 3.63 16.48 -4.16
CA PRO A 85 4.61 17.41 -4.70
C PRO A 85 5.92 17.33 -3.90
N LYS A 86 7.07 17.35 -4.58
CA LYS A 86 8.40 17.26 -3.93
C LYS A 86 8.59 18.29 -2.81
N ALA A 87 8.10 19.53 -3.01
CA ALA A 87 8.14 20.60 -2.01
C ALA A 87 7.36 20.31 -0.71
N ARG A 88 6.56 19.23 -0.65
CA ARG A 88 5.82 18.77 0.54
C ARG A 88 6.45 17.53 1.19
N VAL A 89 7.61 17.10 0.72
CA VAL A 89 8.37 15.96 1.25
C VAL A 89 9.66 16.49 1.88
N ALA A 90 10.07 15.93 3.01
CA ALA A 90 11.34 16.32 3.64
C ALA A 90 12.53 15.92 2.74
N ASP A 91 13.48 16.82 2.51
CA ASP A 91 14.57 16.64 1.54
C ASP A 91 15.36 15.34 1.69
N HIS A 92 15.57 14.88 2.93
CA HIS A 92 16.29 13.64 3.23
C HIS A 92 15.53 12.35 2.85
N LEU A 93 14.27 12.47 2.42
CA LEU A 93 13.44 11.35 1.95
C LEU A 93 13.29 11.34 0.42
N ILE A 94 13.85 12.32 -0.28
CA ILE A 94 13.81 12.37 -1.75
C ILE A 94 15.07 11.71 -2.29
N ASN A 95 14.94 10.82 -3.27
CA ASN A 95 16.09 10.23 -3.93
C ASN A 95 16.79 11.33 -4.78
N LYS A 96 18.11 11.44 -4.64
CA LYS A 96 18.91 12.39 -5.43
C LYS A 96 19.32 11.78 -6.75
#